data_AF-A0A8D3AWF7-F1
#
_entry.id   AF-A0A8D3AWF7-F1
#
_cell.length_a   1.000
_cell.length_b   1.000
_cell.length_c   1.000
_cell.angle_alpha   90.00
_cell.angle_beta   90.00
_cell.angle_gamma   90.00
#
_symmetry.space_group_name_H-M   'P 1'
#
loop_
_entity.id
_entity.type
_entity.pdbx_description
1 polymer ?
#
loop_
_entity_poly.entity_id
_entity_poly.type
_entity_poly.pdbx_seq_one_letter_code
_entity_poly.pdbx_strand_id
1 'polypeptide(L)'
;MWSCITDFFTYETTKSVVVKSWTIGIINRVVQLLIITYFIGWVFVYEKAYQVRDTAIESSVMTKVKGFGIYNDKVMDVADYVTPTQGASVFCIITKLITTENQIQGYCPESEKKYTCTQDSDCTRHLNKPGGILTGKCVPFNATINMCQIKGWCPAEIDTIKTTPMMEVQNFTIFIKNSIRFPTFNYTKGNFLPTITGEYIQKCNFDMVNNTYCPIFRVGDVVRYAQQNFTKLGGVIGIKIGWMCDLDKSDDQCNPSYSFTRYNFRFAKYYKTENGTDYRTLVKAYAIRFDVLVNGNAGKFNMIPTLINMVAAFTSVGVGTVLCDIILLNFLKGAEQYKAKKFEEVSDSPMESRSNDFYRSQLSLRHNETLMRSSDSGAFSIEHYS
;
A
#
# COMPACT_ATOMS: atom_id res chain seq x y z
N MET A 1 -28.42 55.46 15.76
CA MET A 1 -28.85 54.39 14.85
C MET A 1 -28.24 54.55 13.45
N TRP A 2 -28.27 55.74 12.84
CA TRP A 2 -27.66 55.98 11.51
C TRP A 2 -26.13 55.76 11.48
N SER A 3 -25.39 56.24 12.50
CA SER A 3 -23.93 56.03 12.62
C SER A 3 -23.53 54.55 12.67
N CYS A 4 -24.26 53.71 13.40
CA CYS A 4 -23.95 52.28 13.48
C CYS A 4 -24.20 51.54 12.15
N ILE A 5 -25.16 52.01 11.35
CA ILE A 5 -25.45 51.41 10.04
C ILE A 5 -24.38 51.82 9.02
N THR A 6 -23.89 53.06 9.07
CA THR A 6 -22.79 53.50 8.20
C THR A 6 -21.49 52.80 8.52
N ASP A 7 -21.19 52.59 9.82
CA ASP A 7 -20.01 51.84 10.26
C ASP A 7 -20.11 50.34 9.88
N PHE A 8 -21.31 49.78 9.78
CA PHE A 8 -21.49 48.40 9.31
C PHE A 8 -21.18 48.23 7.81
N PHE A 9 -21.35 49.30 7.00
CA PHE A 9 -21.07 49.30 5.57
C PHE A 9 -19.71 49.91 5.22
N THR A 10 -18.77 49.99 6.17
CA THR A 10 -17.38 50.38 5.87
C THR A 10 -16.57 49.20 5.33
N TYR A 11 -15.87 49.40 4.21
CA TYR A 11 -14.93 48.44 3.64
C TYR A 11 -13.51 48.95 3.81
N GLU A 12 -12.71 48.25 4.62
CA GLU A 12 -11.30 48.58 4.85
C GLU A 12 -10.41 47.98 3.75
N THR A 13 -9.43 48.76 3.29
CA THR A 13 -8.42 48.32 2.34
C THR A 13 -7.06 48.89 2.71
N THR A 14 -6.00 48.10 2.53
CA THR A 14 -4.64 48.51 2.88
C THR A 14 -4.09 49.50 1.86
N LYS A 15 -3.50 50.60 2.33
CA LYS A 15 -2.71 51.52 1.49
C LYS A 15 -1.46 50.77 0.98
N SER A 16 -1.24 50.76 -0.34
CA SER A 16 -0.12 50.05 -0.97
C SER A 16 0.87 51.01 -1.64
N VAL A 17 2.15 50.63 -1.65
CA VAL A 17 3.22 51.37 -2.34
C VAL A 17 3.51 50.70 -3.67
N VAL A 18 3.34 51.43 -4.77
CA VAL A 18 3.60 50.92 -6.13
C VAL A 18 5.02 51.30 -6.55
N VAL A 19 5.93 50.32 -6.58
CA VAL A 19 7.32 50.51 -7.02
C VAL A 19 7.45 50.28 -8.53
N LYS A 20 7.84 51.32 -9.29
CA LYS A 20 8.06 51.25 -10.74
C LYS A 20 9.55 51.03 -11.07
N SER A 21 10.09 49.87 -10.68
CA SER A 21 11.45 49.45 -11.03
C SER A 21 11.41 48.22 -11.94
N TRP A 22 12.14 48.26 -13.06
CA TRP A 22 12.17 47.17 -14.03
C TRP A 22 12.79 45.89 -13.45
N THR A 23 13.88 46.01 -12.68
CA THR A 23 14.56 44.88 -12.04
C THR A 23 13.66 44.14 -11.06
N ILE A 24 12.99 44.86 -10.16
CA ILE A 24 12.07 44.26 -9.18
C ILE A 24 10.79 43.76 -9.85
N GLY A 25 10.29 44.47 -10.86
CA GLY A 25 9.15 44.04 -11.65
C GLY A 25 9.40 42.68 -12.31
N ILE A 26 10.57 42.48 -12.93
CA ILE A 26 10.95 41.19 -13.52
C ILE A 26 11.08 40.11 -12.45
N ILE A 27 11.81 40.36 -11.38
CA ILE A 27 12.01 39.37 -10.30
C ILE A 27 10.66 38.91 -9.74
N ASN A 28 9.76 39.85 -9.43
CA ASN A 28 8.43 39.53 -8.92
C ASN A 28 7.62 38.70 -9.91
N ARG A 29 7.60 39.09 -11.21
CA ARG A 29 6.87 38.33 -12.24
C ARG A 29 7.47 36.94 -12.48
N VAL A 30 8.78 36.78 -12.42
CA VAL A 30 9.44 35.47 -12.52
C VAL A 30 9.08 34.58 -11.34
N VAL A 31 9.14 35.09 -10.11
CA VAL A 31 8.73 34.33 -8.91
C VAL A 31 7.26 33.91 -9.01
N GLN A 32 6.38 34.83 -9.40
CA GLN A 32 4.95 34.51 -9.62
C GLN A 32 4.77 33.42 -10.69
N LEU A 33 5.49 33.53 -11.82
CA LEU A 33 5.42 32.53 -12.89
C LEU A 33 5.88 31.15 -12.43
N LEU A 34 6.97 31.08 -11.64
CA LEU A 34 7.46 29.83 -11.06
C LEU A 34 6.42 29.18 -10.13
N ILE A 35 5.81 29.96 -9.25
CA ILE A 35 4.75 29.47 -8.35
C ILE A 35 3.56 28.95 -9.17
N ILE A 36 3.08 29.73 -10.14
CA ILE A 36 1.94 29.34 -11.00
C ILE A 36 2.27 28.05 -11.77
N THR A 37 3.48 27.95 -12.31
CA THR A 37 3.92 26.78 -13.08
C THR A 37 4.00 25.53 -12.19
N TYR A 38 4.48 25.67 -10.96
CA TYR A 38 4.47 24.60 -9.96
C TYR A 38 3.03 24.12 -9.66
N PHE A 39 2.10 25.03 -9.39
CA PHE A 39 0.72 24.64 -9.11
C PHE A 39 0.07 23.95 -10.32
N ILE A 40 0.21 24.50 -11.52
CA ILE A 40 -0.37 23.91 -12.73
C ILE A 40 0.27 22.55 -13.03
N GLY A 41 1.60 22.47 -13.07
CA GLY A 41 2.31 21.25 -13.48
C GLY A 41 2.30 20.16 -12.42
N TRP A 42 2.62 20.48 -11.17
CA TRP A 42 2.73 19.49 -10.11
C TRP A 42 1.37 19.22 -9.46
N VAL A 43 0.72 20.25 -8.90
CA VAL A 43 -0.48 20.06 -8.08
C VAL A 43 -1.69 19.66 -8.94
N PHE A 44 -1.92 20.38 -10.05
CA PHE A 44 -3.06 20.09 -10.92
C PHE A 44 -2.78 18.94 -11.89
N VAL A 45 -1.67 18.91 -12.62
CA VAL A 45 -1.45 17.87 -13.64
C VAL A 45 -0.88 16.56 -13.08
N TYR A 46 0.17 16.60 -12.26
CA TYR A 46 0.83 15.39 -11.76
C TYR A 46 0.02 14.71 -10.64
N GLU A 47 -0.33 15.45 -9.57
CA GLU A 47 -1.08 14.92 -8.42
C GLU A 47 -2.58 14.76 -8.72
N LYS A 48 -3.10 15.48 -9.72
CA LYS A 48 -4.53 15.55 -10.07
C LYS A 48 -5.39 16.00 -8.90
N ALA A 49 -4.96 17.05 -8.20
CA ALA A 49 -5.67 17.59 -7.03
C ALA A 49 -7.08 18.14 -7.36
N TYR A 50 -7.43 18.28 -8.64
CA TYR A 50 -8.79 18.61 -9.10
C TYR A 50 -9.78 17.44 -9.00
N GLN A 51 -9.30 16.22 -8.71
CA GLN A 51 -10.12 15.02 -8.60
C GLN A 51 -10.41 14.67 -7.14
N VAL A 52 -11.61 14.18 -6.87
CA VAL A 52 -11.87 13.38 -5.66
C VAL A 52 -11.30 11.99 -5.90
N ARG A 53 -10.67 11.40 -4.88
CA ARG A 53 -10.13 10.04 -4.92
C ARG A 53 -10.98 9.10 -4.08
N ASP A 54 -11.25 7.91 -4.60
CA ASP A 54 -11.89 6.82 -3.87
C ASP A 54 -10.92 5.64 -3.78
N THR A 55 -10.46 5.36 -2.56
CA THR A 55 -9.61 4.21 -2.23
C THR A 55 -10.39 3.07 -1.57
N ALA A 56 -11.67 3.28 -1.24
CA ALA A 56 -12.53 2.31 -0.58
C ALA A 56 -13.18 1.39 -1.63
N ILE A 57 -12.35 0.66 -2.37
CA ILE A 57 -12.79 -0.25 -3.40
C ILE A 57 -13.51 -1.46 -2.80
N GLU A 58 -14.74 -1.71 -3.26
CA GLU A 58 -15.44 -2.98 -3.02
C GLU A 58 -14.95 -3.97 -4.08
N SER A 59 -14.45 -5.13 -3.67
CA SER A 59 -13.97 -6.15 -4.61
C SER A 59 -14.57 -7.51 -4.32
N SER A 60 -14.87 -8.24 -5.40
CA SER A 60 -15.30 -9.63 -5.36
C SER A 60 -14.40 -10.45 -6.27
N VAL A 61 -13.91 -11.56 -5.76
CA VAL A 61 -13.01 -12.46 -6.48
C VAL A 61 -13.58 -13.87 -6.43
N MET A 62 -13.69 -14.48 -7.61
CA MET A 62 -14.03 -15.87 -7.78
C MET A 62 -12.88 -16.57 -8.51
N THR A 63 -12.45 -17.71 -7.98
CA THR A 63 -11.36 -18.51 -8.55
C THR A 63 -11.84 -19.91 -8.92
N LYS A 64 -11.32 -20.45 -10.01
CA LYS A 64 -11.55 -21.84 -10.42
C LYS A 64 -10.28 -22.43 -11.01
N VAL A 65 -9.79 -23.51 -10.41
CA VAL A 65 -8.61 -24.23 -10.92
C VAL A 65 -9.06 -25.37 -11.83
N LYS A 66 -8.29 -25.66 -12.87
CA LYS A 66 -8.47 -26.81 -13.75
C LYS A 66 -7.12 -27.47 -14.04
N GLY A 67 -7.13 -28.80 -14.06
CA GLY A 67 -5.99 -29.63 -14.38
C GLY A 67 -6.16 -31.04 -13.82
N PHE A 68 -5.44 -31.99 -14.40
CA PHE A 68 -5.33 -33.36 -13.89
C PHE A 68 -3.85 -33.68 -13.75
N GLY A 69 -3.49 -34.34 -12.65
CA GLY A 69 -2.12 -34.81 -12.44
C GLY A 69 -2.11 -36.25 -11.96
N ILE A 70 -0.95 -36.90 -12.05
CA ILE A 70 -0.77 -38.26 -11.57
C ILE A 70 0.12 -38.20 -10.34
N TYR A 71 -0.32 -38.78 -9.24
CA TYR A 71 0.43 -38.84 -7.99
C TYR A 71 0.31 -40.24 -7.38
N ASN A 72 1.44 -40.93 -7.17
CA ASN A 72 1.48 -42.32 -6.68
C ASN A 72 0.51 -43.25 -7.44
N ASP A 73 0.59 -43.24 -8.78
CA ASP A 73 -0.26 -44.03 -9.70
C ASP A 73 -1.78 -43.77 -9.60
N LYS A 74 -2.19 -42.70 -8.90
CA LYS A 74 -3.57 -42.23 -8.82
C LYS A 74 -3.74 -40.93 -9.61
N VAL A 75 -4.85 -40.82 -10.34
CA VAL A 75 -5.26 -39.57 -10.99
C VAL A 75 -5.82 -38.65 -9.92
N MET A 76 -5.28 -37.44 -9.84
CA MET A 76 -5.68 -36.40 -8.90
C MET A 76 -6.45 -35.32 -9.66
N ASP A 77 -7.65 -34.98 -9.17
CA ASP A 77 -8.50 -33.94 -9.74
C ASP A 77 -8.60 -32.71 -8.83
N VAL A 78 -9.38 -31.71 -9.29
CA VAL A 78 -9.56 -30.44 -8.59
C VAL A 78 -10.08 -30.63 -7.16
N ALA A 79 -10.93 -31.64 -6.90
CA ALA A 79 -11.47 -31.90 -5.58
C ALA A 79 -10.41 -32.47 -4.62
N ASP A 80 -9.40 -33.16 -5.16
CA ASP A 80 -8.33 -33.76 -4.37
C ASP A 80 -7.24 -32.74 -3.98
N TYR A 81 -6.79 -31.92 -4.94
CA TYR A 81 -5.62 -31.06 -4.75
C TYR A 81 -5.96 -29.60 -4.42
N VAL A 82 -7.20 -29.13 -4.57
CA VAL A 82 -7.56 -27.73 -4.26
C VAL A 82 -8.20 -27.60 -2.89
N THR A 83 -7.69 -26.68 -2.06
CA THR A 83 -8.28 -26.39 -0.75
C THR A 83 -8.23 -24.90 -0.37
N PRO A 84 -9.33 -24.30 0.13
CA PRO A 84 -10.71 -24.81 0.11
C PRO A 84 -11.29 -24.85 -1.32
N THR A 85 -12.32 -25.67 -1.55
CA THR A 85 -12.95 -25.85 -2.87
C THR A 85 -13.94 -24.73 -3.24
N GLN A 86 -14.25 -23.83 -2.31
CA GLN A 86 -15.29 -22.80 -2.46
C GLN A 86 -14.94 -21.67 -3.44
N GLY A 87 -13.72 -21.64 -4.01
CA GLY A 87 -13.37 -20.70 -5.08
C GLY A 87 -13.31 -19.23 -4.64
N ALA A 88 -12.70 -18.96 -3.48
CA ALA A 88 -12.53 -17.62 -2.92
C ALA A 88 -11.24 -16.92 -3.40
N SER A 89 -10.93 -15.75 -2.84
CA SER A 89 -9.66 -15.05 -3.07
C SER A 89 -8.43 -15.82 -2.59
N VAL A 90 -8.61 -16.80 -1.69
CA VAL A 90 -7.53 -17.63 -1.14
C VAL A 90 -7.81 -19.10 -1.43
N PHE A 91 -6.87 -19.78 -2.07
CA PHE A 91 -6.94 -21.22 -2.34
C PHE A 91 -5.53 -21.81 -2.37
N CYS A 92 -5.42 -23.11 -2.14
CA CYS A 92 -4.14 -23.83 -2.17
C CYS A 92 -4.20 -24.94 -3.21
N ILE A 93 -3.13 -25.11 -3.98
CA ILE A 93 -2.90 -26.24 -4.87
C ILE A 93 -1.86 -27.14 -4.20
N ILE A 94 -2.29 -28.32 -3.79
CA ILE A 94 -1.45 -29.35 -3.18
C ILE A 94 -0.52 -29.90 -4.26
N THR A 95 0.78 -29.90 -3.98
CA THR A 95 1.82 -30.38 -4.89
C THR A 95 2.50 -31.65 -4.39
N LYS A 96 2.48 -31.92 -3.09
CA LYS A 96 3.05 -33.14 -2.51
C LYS A 96 2.18 -33.59 -1.34
N LEU A 97 1.96 -34.90 -1.25
CA LEU A 97 1.16 -35.53 -0.20
C LEU A 97 1.99 -36.62 0.47
N ILE A 98 1.97 -36.63 1.80
CA ILE A 98 2.43 -37.76 2.60
C ILE A 98 1.18 -38.30 3.29
N THR A 99 0.76 -39.50 2.88
CA THR A 99 -0.42 -40.18 3.40
C THR A 99 0.01 -41.27 4.36
N THR A 100 -0.59 -41.29 5.55
CA THR A 100 -0.50 -42.42 6.49
C THR A 100 -1.91 -42.97 6.66
N GLU A 101 -2.18 -44.07 5.96
CA GLU A 101 -3.49 -44.71 5.92
C GLU A 101 -3.76 -45.55 7.17
N ASN A 102 -5.04 -45.76 7.48
CA ASN A 102 -5.50 -46.67 8.54
C ASN A 102 -4.89 -46.41 9.92
N GLN A 103 -4.68 -45.14 10.29
CA GLN A 103 -4.27 -44.82 11.65
C GLN A 103 -5.40 -45.11 12.63
N ILE A 104 -5.10 -45.85 13.68
CA ILE A 104 -6.01 -46.13 14.80
C ILE A 104 -5.41 -45.59 16.10
N GLN A 105 -6.25 -45.30 17.10
CA GLN A 105 -5.76 -44.97 18.43
C GLN A 105 -5.14 -46.19 19.10
N GLY A 106 -3.87 -46.11 19.47
CA GLY A 106 -3.14 -47.24 20.04
C GLY A 106 -1.74 -46.89 20.53
N TYR A 107 -0.90 -47.92 20.64
CA TYR A 107 0.51 -47.82 21.02
C TYR A 107 1.38 -48.32 19.88
N CYS A 108 2.35 -47.50 19.46
CA CYS A 108 3.29 -47.84 18.39
C CYS A 108 4.64 -47.17 18.62
N PRO A 109 5.73 -47.67 17.99
CA PRO A 109 6.98 -46.92 17.92
C PRO A 109 6.82 -45.61 17.14
N GLU A 110 7.55 -44.58 17.55
CA GLU A 110 7.77 -43.38 16.72
C GLU A 110 8.56 -43.70 15.45
N SER A 111 8.50 -42.85 14.43
CA SER A 111 9.23 -43.00 13.16
C SER A 111 10.42 -42.03 13.01
N GLU A 112 10.41 -40.91 13.74
CA GLU A 112 11.44 -39.87 13.68
C GLU A 112 12.76 -40.34 14.33
N LYS A 113 13.88 -40.22 13.60
CA LYS A 113 15.22 -40.64 14.08
C LYS A 113 15.64 -40.05 15.42
N LYS A 114 15.10 -38.88 15.81
CA LYS A 114 15.38 -38.21 17.09
C LYS A 114 14.98 -39.05 18.31
N TYR A 115 14.03 -39.98 18.15
CA TYR A 115 13.52 -40.83 19.23
C TYR A 115 14.04 -42.27 19.16
N THR A 116 15.20 -42.46 18.52
CA THR A 116 15.92 -43.74 18.58
C THR A 116 16.36 -43.98 20.03
N CYS A 117 16.12 -45.18 20.54
CA CYS A 117 16.44 -45.56 21.91
C CYS A 117 17.18 -46.88 21.95
N THR A 118 17.93 -47.11 23.01
CA THR A 118 18.55 -48.41 23.30
C THR A 118 17.96 -49.04 24.56
N GLN A 119 17.59 -48.20 25.54
CA GLN A 119 16.97 -48.61 26.80
C GLN A 119 15.73 -47.76 27.09
N ASP A 120 14.84 -48.27 27.94
CA ASP A 120 13.59 -47.59 28.33
C ASP A 120 13.84 -46.22 29.00
N SER A 121 14.99 -46.06 29.67
CA SER A 121 15.42 -44.80 30.30
C SER A 121 15.63 -43.65 29.31
N ASP A 122 15.92 -43.97 28.04
CA ASP A 122 16.15 -42.98 26.98
C ASP A 122 14.85 -42.27 26.59
N CYS A 123 13.70 -42.85 26.94
CA CYS A 123 12.38 -42.36 26.59
C CYS A 123 11.73 -41.63 27.78
N THR A 124 11.72 -40.30 27.75
CA THR A 124 11.08 -39.50 28.81
C THR A 124 9.56 -39.70 28.82
N ARG A 125 9.01 -40.18 29.96
CA ARG A 125 7.58 -40.39 30.14
C ARG A 125 6.79 -39.07 30.11
N HIS A 126 5.56 -39.14 29.59
CA HIS A 126 4.58 -38.04 29.59
C HIS A 126 5.00 -36.77 28.84
N LEU A 127 6.01 -36.84 27.97
CA LEU A 127 6.35 -35.75 27.08
C LEU A 127 5.35 -35.71 25.90
N ASN A 128 4.63 -34.59 25.77
CA ASN A 128 3.67 -34.33 24.70
C ASN A 128 4.38 -33.92 23.41
N LYS A 129 4.01 -34.54 22.27
CA LYS A 129 4.55 -34.21 20.94
C LYS A 129 3.48 -34.30 19.85
N PRO A 130 3.73 -33.78 18.63
CA PRO A 130 2.74 -33.77 17.54
C PRO A 130 2.21 -35.15 17.15
N GLY A 131 3.04 -36.21 17.29
CA GLY A 131 2.65 -37.59 16.99
C GLY A 131 1.89 -38.33 18.10
N GLY A 132 1.97 -37.88 19.36
CA GLY A 132 1.36 -38.58 20.50
C GLY A 132 2.06 -38.29 21.84
N ILE A 133 1.80 -39.12 22.85
CA ILE A 133 2.40 -39.00 24.20
C ILE A 133 3.40 -40.14 24.39
N LEU A 134 4.62 -39.85 24.83
CA LEU A 134 5.63 -40.86 25.10
C LEU A 134 5.29 -41.70 26.35
N THR A 135 5.31 -43.04 26.20
CA THR A 135 5.02 -43.98 27.31
C THR A 135 6.24 -44.31 28.16
N GLY A 136 7.44 -43.98 27.67
CA GLY A 136 8.72 -44.29 28.30
C GLY A 136 9.16 -45.75 28.20
N LYS A 137 8.72 -46.44 27.13
CA LYS A 137 9.20 -47.77 26.74
C LYS A 137 9.95 -47.68 25.41
N CYS A 138 11.03 -48.42 25.27
CA CYS A 138 11.78 -48.58 24.03
C CYS A 138 11.32 -49.86 23.33
N VAL A 139 10.76 -49.74 22.13
CA VAL A 139 10.19 -50.87 21.38
C VAL A 139 10.83 -51.00 20.00
N PRO A 140 10.95 -52.21 19.44
CA PRO A 140 11.54 -52.39 18.11
C PRO A 140 10.66 -51.74 17.04
N PHE A 141 11.24 -50.86 16.23
CA PHE A 141 10.61 -50.30 15.02
C PHE A 141 10.90 -51.18 13.80
N ASN A 142 12.15 -51.65 13.69
CA ASN A 142 12.61 -52.62 12.70
C ASN A 142 13.57 -53.61 13.37
N ALA A 143 13.98 -54.67 12.66
CA ALA A 143 14.89 -55.70 13.20
C ALA A 143 16.22 -55.16 13.78
N THR A 144 16.65 -53.96 13.37
CA THR A 144 17.91 -53.32 13.76
C THR A 144 17.76 -52.04 14.57
N ILE A 145 16.57 -51.44 14.65
CA ILE A 145 16.36 -50.11 15.23
C ILE A 145 15.21 -50.15 16.22
N ASN A 146 15.47 -49.71 17.44
CA ASN A 146 14.46 -49.50 18.47
C ASN A 146 14.11 -48.00 18.58
N MET A 147 12.84 -47.71 18.78
CA MET A 147 12.33 -46.35 18.94
C MET A 147 11.40 -46.25 20.14
N CYS A 148 11.29 -45.05 20.70
CA CYS A 148 10.41 -44.83 21.83
C CYS A 148 8.94 -45.04 21.47
N GLN A 149 8.22 -45.77 22.31
CA GLN A 149 6.79 -46.03 22.15
C GLN A 149 5.96 -44.78 22.48
N ILE A 150 4.96 -44.54 21.65
CA ILE A 150 3.99 -43.46 21.80
C ILE A 150 2.58 -44.02 21.97
N LYS A 151 1.75 -43.28 22.70
CA LYS A 151 0.30 -43.44 22.75
C LYS A 151 -0.32 -42.36 21.88
N GLY A 152 -1.03 -42.75 20.83
CA GLY A 152 -1.60 -41.81 19.86
C GLY A 152 -2.11 -42.52 18.61
N TRP A 153 -2.03 -41.83 17.47
CA TRP A 153 -2.47 -42.37 16.19
C TRP A 153 -1.37 -43.24 15.57
N CYS A 154 -1.68 -44.52 15.39
CA CYS A 154 -0.74 -45.55 14.98
C CYS A 154 -1.17 -46.24 13.68
N PRO A 155 -0.28 -46.50 12.72
CA PRO A 155 1.17 -46.27 12.78
C PRO A 155 1.57 -44.78 12.69
N ALA A 156 2.72 -44.42 13.27
CA ALA A 156 3.24 -43.04 13.23
C ALA A 156 3.60 -42.61 11.79
N GLU A 157 3.48 -41.31 11.49
CA GLU A 157 3.79 -40.74 10.16
C GLU A 157 5.28 -40.89 9.83
N ILE A 158 5.64 -41.46 8.69
CA ILE A 158 7.05 -41.61 8.27
C ILE A 158 7.44 -40.44 7.35
N ASP A 159 8.05 -39.38 7.90
CA ASP A 159 8.48 -38.19 7.14
C ASP A 159 9.87 -38.35 6.47
N THR A 160 10.48 -39.54 6.55
CA THR A 160 11.80 -39.82 5.94
C THR A 160 11.73 -40.06 4.43
N ILE A 161 10.53 -40.36 3.90
CA ILE A 161 10.32 -40.59 2.47
C ILE A 161 10.27 -39.24 1.76
N LYS A 162 11.34 -38.91 1.02
CA LYS A 162 11.34 -37.78 0.10
C LYS A 162 10.47 -38.13 -1.12
N THR A 163 9.16 -37.93 -1.02
CA THR A 163 8.29 -38.02 -2.20
C THR A 163 8.54 -36.85 -3.15
N THR A 164 8.57 -37.14 -4.45
CA THR A 164 8.61 -36.13 -5.51
C THR A 164 7.27 -35.39 -5.55
N PRO A 165 7.27 -34.09 -5.88
CA PRO A 165 6.02 -33.36 -6.10
C PRO A 165 5.39 -33.69 -7.45
N MET A 166 4.08 -33.49 -7.56
CA MET A 166 3.30 -33.58 -8.79
C MET A 166 3.74 -32.47 -9.76
N MET A 167 4.45 -32.84 -10.82
CA MET A 167 5.06 -31.89 -11.76
C MET A 167 4.03 -31.31 -12.74
N GLU A 168 2.93 -32.03 -12.96
CA GLU A 168 1.80 -31.66 -13.80
C GLU A 168 1.12 -30.36 -13.34
N VAL A 169 1.28 -30.02 -12.04
CA VAL A 169 0.75 -28.77 -11.47
C VAL A 169 1.23 -27.54 -12.23
N GLN A 170 2.42 -27.56 -12.86
CA GLN A 170 2.90 -26.45 -13.69
C GLN A 170 2.00 -26.15 -14.90
N ASN A 171 1.26 -27.15 -15.37
CA ASN A 171 0.34 -27.04 -16.51
C ASN A 171 -1.09 -26.76 -16.08
N PHE A 172 -1.37 -26.67 -14.77
CA PHE A 172 -2.70 -26.34 -14.30
C PHE A 172 -3.01 -24.88 -14.62
N THR A 173 -4.30 -24.60 -14.76
CA THR A 173 -4.82 -23.28 -15.08
C THR A 173 -5.69 -22.77 -13.96
N ILE A 174 -5.54 -21.49 -13.64
CA ILE A 174 -6.30 -20.76 -12.64
C ILE A 174 -7.14 -19.74 -13.40
N PHE A 175 -8.45 -19.90 -13.36
CA PHE A 175 -9.39 -18.88 -13.82
C PHE A 175 -9.66 -17.90 -12.68
N ILE A 176 -9.46 -16.61 -12.91
CA ILE A 176 -9.73 -15.54 -11.95
C ILE A 176 -10.76 -14.60 -12.54
N LYS A 177 -11.93 -14.51 -11.92
CA LYS A 177 -12.94 -13.50 -12.20
C LYS A 177 -12.94 -12.49 -11.05
N ASN A 178 -12.61 -11.25 -11.36
CA ASN A 178 -12.63 -10.14 -10.42
C ASN A 178 -13.62 -9.08 -10.88
N SER A 179 -14.45 -8.63 -9.96
CA SER A 179 -15.35 -7.48 -10.11
C SER A 179 -15.04 -6.46 -9.03
N ILE A 180 -14.97 -5.20 -9.43
CA ILE A 180 -14.70 -4.06 -8.56
C ILE A 180 -15.82 -3.04 -8.63
N ARG A 181 -16.01 -2.31 -7.53
CA ARG A 181 -16.90 -1.18 -7.43
C ARG A 181 -16.25 -0.06 -6.63
N PHE A 182 -16.26 1.15 -7.19
CA PHE A 182 -15.92 2.38 -6.48
C PHE A 182 -17.23 3.05 -6.06
N PRO A 183 -17.67 2.88 -4.80
CA PRO A 183 -18.99 3.29 -4.34
C PRO A 183 -19.18 4.81 -4.43
N THR A 184 -18.13 5.61 -4.21
CA THR A 184 -18.19 7.08 -4.25
C THR A 184 -18.63 7.59 -5.62
N PHE A 185 -18.23 6.90 -6.69
CA PHE A 185 -18.56 7.26 -8.07
C PHE A 185 -19.63 6.36 -8.69
N ASN A 186 -20.15 5.39 -7.92
CA ASN A 186 -21.01 4.31 -8.38
C ASN A 186 -20.51 3.63 -9.68
N TYR A 187 -19.20 3.44 -9.78
CA TYR A 187 -18.54 2.88 -10.95
C TYR A 187 -18.24 1.40 -10.71
N THR A 188 -18.58 0.53 -11.66
CA THR A 188 -18.33 -0.91 -11.58
C THR A 188 -17.62 -1.41 -12.82
N LYS A 189 -16.58 -2.22 -12.64
CA LYS A 189 -15.86 -2.87 -13.74
C LYS A 189 -15.36 -4.24 -13.31
N GLY A 190 -15.01 -5.09 -14.25
CA GLY A 190 -14.37 -6.37 -13.97
C GLY A 190 -13.26 -6.66 -14.95
N ASN A 191 -12.39 -7.61 -14.60
CA ASN A 191 -11.36 -8.08 -15.52
C ASN A 191 -11.94 -8.89 -16.70
N PHE A 192 -13.17 -9.37 -16.55
CA PHE A 192 -13.90 -10.10 -17.58
C PHE A 192 -14.79 -9.12 -18.37
N LEU A 193 -14.28 -8.65 -19.50
CA LEU A 193 -14.98 -7.70 -20.37
C LEU A 193 -16.18 -8.35 -21.07
N PRO A 194 -17.27 -7.61 -21.34
CA PRO A 194 -18.42 -8.12 -22.09
C PRO A 194 -18.10 -8.58 -23.51
N THR A 195 -17.02 -8.05 -24.09
CA THR A 195 -16.54 -8.37 -25.44
C THR A 195 -15.81 -9.71 -25.55
N ILE A 196 -15.51 -10.36 -24.42
CA ILE A 196 -14.80 -11.64 -24.40
C ILE A 196 -15.73 -12.78 -24.83
N THR A 197 -15.39 -13.45 -25.94
CA THR A 197 -16.13 -14.61 -26.46
C THR A 197 -15.70 -15.91 -25.78
N GLY A 198 -16.58 -16.91 -25.80
CA GLY A 198 -16.26 -18.25 -25.28
C GLY A 198 -15.07 -18.90 -26.00
N GLU A 199 -14.90 -18.63 -27.29
CA GLU A 199 -13.76 -19.12 -28.08
C GLU A 199 -12.42 -18.53 -27.63
N TYR A 200 -12.40 -17.24 -27.29
CA TYR A 200 -11.22 -16.59 -26.73
C TYR A 200 -10.82 -17.25 -25.40
N ILE A 201 -11.79 -17.47 -24.51
CA ILE A 201 -11.54 -18.10 -23.19
C ILE A 201 -10.95 -19.50 -23.34
N GLN A 202 -11.34 -20.27 -24.36
CA GLN A 202 -10.82 -21.62 -24.53
C GLN A 202 -9.35 -21.66 -24.96
N LYS A 203 -8.85 -20.59 -25.61
CA LYS A 203 -7.50 -20.55 -26.21
C LYS A 203 -6.54 -19.59 -25.51
N CYS A 204 -7.06 -18.59 -24.79
CA CYS A 204 -6.21 -17.55 -24.22
C CYS A 204 -5.38 -18.10 -23.05
N ASN A 205 -4.16 -17.61 -22.94
CA ASN A 205 -3.34 -17.70 -21.73
C ASN A 205 -2.91 -16.28 -21.37
N PHE A 206 -2.94 -15.97 -20.08
CA PHE A 206 -2.51 -14.68 -19.59
C PHE A 206 -1.04 -14.43 -19.92
N ASP A 207 -0.77 -13.25 -20.46
CA ASP A 207 0.57 -12.73 -20.68
C ASP A 207 0.59 -11.24 -20.35
N MET A 208 1.65 -10.76 -19.71
CA MET A 208 1.75 -9.36 -19.28
C MET A 208 1.74 -8.36 -20.44
N VAL A 209 2.23 -8.76 -21.63
CA VAL A 209 2.40 -7.90 -22.80
C VAL A 209 1.32 -8.17 -23.84
N ASN A 210 1.12 -9.44 -24.19
CA ASN A 210 0.29 -9.80 -25.34
C ASN A 210 -1.19 -10.02 -24.99
N ASN A 211 -1.49 -10.50 -23.78
CA ASN A 211 -2.84 -10.96 -23.40
C ASN A 211 -3.19 -10.60 -21.96
N THR A 212 -3.14 -9.30 -21.62
CA THR A 212 -3.36 -8.82 -20.25
C THR A 212 -4.81 -9.02 -19.74
N TYR A 213 -5.78 -9.15 -20.65
CA TYR A 213 -7.20 -9.36 -20.30
C TYR A 213 -7.61 -10.82 -20.18
N CYS A 214 -6.72 -11.78 -20.51
CA CYS A 214 -7.08 -13.18 -20.38
C CYS A 214 -7.20 -13.56 -18.89
N PRO A 215 -8.36 -14.08 -18.44
CA PRO A 215 -8.58 -14.42 -17.04
C PRO A 215 -7.98 -15.78 -16.64
N ILE A 216 -7.28 -16.46 -17.57
CA ILE A 216 -6.72 -17.81 -17.38
C ILE A 216 -5.21 -17.70 -17.19
N PHE A 217 -4.75 -18.11 -16.02
CA PHE A 217 -3.34 -18.07 -15.63
C PHE A 217 -2.80 -19.47 -15.50
N ARG A 218 -1.75 -19.81 -16.26
CA ARG A 218 -1.02 -21.06 -16.06
C ARG A 218 -0.19 -20.99 -14.77
N VAL A 219 -0.27 -22.01 -13.93
CA VAL A 219 0.45 -22.04 -12.63
C VAL A 219 1.96 -21.90 -12.81
N GLY A 220 2.55 -22.57 -13.81
CA GLY A 220 3.97 -22.42 -14.12
C GLY A 220 4.38 -20.98 -14.47
N ASP A 221 3.54 -20.27 -15.21
CA ASP A 221 3.78 -18.86 -15.57
C ASP A 221 3.68 -17.95 -14.33
N VAL A 222 2.68 -18.17 -13.48
CA VAL A 222 2.51 -17.43 -12.21
C VAL A 222 3.74 -17.59 -11.30
N VAL A 223 4.24 -18.82 -11.16
CA VAL A 223 5.45 -19.12 -10.38
C VAL A 223 6.69 -18.43 -10.98
N ARG A 224 6.80 -18.44 -12.32
CA ARG A 224 7.88 -17.74 -13.04
C ARG A 224 7.81 -16.22 -12.87
N TYR A 225 6.62 -15.62 -12.94
CA TYR A 225 6.43 -14.19 -12.72
C TYR A 225 6.73 -13.76 -11.29
N ALA A 226 6.52 -14.65 -10.31
CA ALA A 226 6.96 -14.46 -8.92
C ALA A 226 8.49 -14.65 -8.72
N GLN A 227 9.25 -14.84 -9.81
CA GLN A 227 10.69 -15.11 -9.81
C GLN A 227 11.08 -16.33 -8.95
N GLN A 228 10.25 -17.37 -8.95
CA GLN A 228 10.49 -18.59 -8.18
C GLN A 228 10.77 -19.77 -9.10
N ASN A 229 11.57 -20.70 -8.59
CA ASN A 229 11.74 -22.01 -9.21
C ASN A 229 10.73 -22.98 -8.63
N PHE A 230 9.99 -23.66 -9.51
CA PHE A 230 9.00 -24.65 -9.10
C PHE A 230 9.62 -25.72 -8.21
N THR A 231 10.89 -26.13 -8.41
CA THR A 231 11.55 -27.21 -7.66
C THR A 231 11.73 -26.94 -6.15
N LYS A 232 11.71 -25.67 -5.71
CA LYS A 232 11.75 -25.31 -4.27
C LYS A 232 10.33 -25.06 -3.75
N LEU A 233 9.49 -26.11 -3.82
CA LEU A 233 8.06 -26.04 -3.47
C LEU A 233 7.84 -25.74 -1.99
N GLY A 234 6.90 -24.83 -1.74
CA GLY A 234 6.43 -24.44 -0.42
C GLY A 234 6.36 -22.93 -0.28
N GLY A 235 5.16 -22.39 -0.09
CA GLY A 235 4.96 -20.95 0.10
C GLY A 235 3.57 -20.47 -0.32
N VAL A 236 3.39 -19.18 -0.15
CA VAL A 236 2.21 -18.41 -0.56
C VAL A 236 2.63 -17.53 -1.74
N ILE A 237 1.83 -17.47 -2.79
CA ILE A 237 2.00 -16.57 -3.93
C ILE A 237 0.84 -15.59 -3.93
N GLY A 238 1.15 -14.30 -3.76
CA GLY A 238 0.20 -13.21 -3.88
C GLY A 238 0.05 -12.79 -5.34
N ILE A 239 -1.16 -12.92 -5.90
CA ILE A 239 -1.55 -12.38 -7.20
C ILE A 239 -2.25 -11.05 -6.93
N LYS A 240 -1.55 -9.94 -7.16
CA LYS A 240 -2.07 -8.58 -6.93
C LYS A 240 -2.70 -8.04 -8.20
N ILE A 241 -3.95 -7.59 -8.10
CA ILE A 241 -4.72 -6.94 -9.17
C ILE A 241 -4.94 -5.49 -8.76
N GLY A 242 -4.27 -4.57 -9.45
CA GLY A 242 -4.33 -3.13 -9.21
C GLY A 242 -5.24 -2.42 -10.20
N TRP A 243 -6.20 -1.64 -9.70
CA TRP A 243 -7.11 -0.81 -10.48
C TRP A 243 -6.84 0.68 -10.23
N MET A 244 -5.96 1.27 -11.03
CA MET A 244 -5.65 2.70 -10.98
C MET A 244 -6.40 3.42 -12.09
N CYS A 245 -7.58 3.95 -11.78
CA CYS A 245 -8.51 4.43 -12.78
C CYS A 245 -8.70 5.94 -12.71
N ASP A 246 -8.62 6.58 -13.87
CA ASP A 246 -8.95 7.99 -14.06
C ASP A 246 -10.30 8.06 -14.77
N LEU A 247 -11.36 8.29 -13.99
CA LEU A 247 -12.75 8.27 -14.46
C LEU A 247 -13.13 9.52 -15.27
N ASP A 248 -12.22 10.47 -15.45
CA ASP A 248 -12.39 11.57 -16.40
C ASP A 248 -12.07 11.13 -17.84
N LYS A 249 -11.37 9.99 -17.99
CA LYS A 249 -11.06 9.39 -19.28
C LYS A 249 -12.10 8.34 -19.67
N SER A 250 -11.94 7.77 -20.86
CA SER A 250 -12.80 6.69 -21.33
C SER A 250 -12.68 5.45 -20.43
N ASP A 251 -13.79 4.71 -20.32
CA ASP A 251 -13.86 3.47 -19.55
C ASP A 251 -12.73 2.49 -19.91
N ASP A 252 -12.41 2.38 -21.20
CA ASP A 252 -11.41 1.49 -21.76
C ASP A 252 -9.97 1.73 -21.26
N GLN A 253 -9.70 2.85 -20.60
CA GLN A 253 -8.39 3.12 -20.00
C GLN A 253 -8.27 2.62 -18.55
N CYS A 254 -9.40 2.30 -17.90
CA CYS A 254 -9.43 1.71 -16.57
C CYS A 254 -9.23 0.19 -16.67
N ASN A 255 -7.98 -0.25 -16.62
CA ASN A 255 -7.60 -1.63 -16.86
C ASN A 255 -6.87 -2.25 -15.66
N PRO A 256 -7.03 -3.56 -15.42
CA PRO A 256 -6.35 -4.23 -14.32
C PRO A 256 -4.85 -4.36 -14.61
N SER A 257 -4.05 -4.07 -13.59
CA SER A 257 -2.61 -4.33 -13.58
C SER A 257 -2.31 -5.53 -12.69
N TYR A 258 -1.49 -6.48 -13.16
CA TYR A 258 -1.18 -7.70 -12.42
C TYR A 258 0.27 -7.70 -11.92
N SER A 259 0.48 -8.10 -10.66
CA SER A 259 1.82 -8.32 -10.10
C SER A 259 1.84 -9.54 -9.17
N PHE A 260 3.01 -10.19 -9.03
CA PHE A 260 3.15 -11.49 -8.36
C PHE A 260 4.24 -11.44 -7.28
N THR A 261 3.95 -11.94 -6.08
CA THR A 261 4.85 -11.86 -4.90
C THR A 261 4.79 -13.14 -4.05
N ARG A 262 5.79 -13.40 -3.17
CA ARG A 262 5.83 -14.61 -2.31
C ARG A 262 5.76 -14.28 -0.80
N TYR A 263 5.02 -15.09 -0.03
CA TYR A 263 4.95 -15.12 1.44
C TYR A 263 5.04 -16.58 1.98
N ASN A 264 5.07 -16.82 3.30
CA ASN A 264 5.17 -18.17 3.92
C ASN A 264 3.99 -18.47 4.88
N PHE A 265 3.44 -19.69 4.88
CA PHE A 265 2.35 -20.14 5.77
C PHE A 265 2.30 -21.68 5.96
N ARG A 266 1.61 -22.20 7.01
CA ARG A 266 1.42 -23.65 7.31
C ARG A 266 -0.04 -23.97 7.69
N PHE A 267 -0.59 -25.12 7.26
CA PHE A 267 -1.94 -25.60 7.66
C PHE A 267 -2.04 -27.14 7.76
N ALA A 268 -3.09 -27.67 8.41
CA ALA A 268 -3.41 -29.11 8.54
C ALA A 268 -4.94 -29.36 8.49
N LYS A 269 -5.39 -30.59 8.15
CA LYS A 269 -6.82 -31.01 8.10
C LYS A 269 -7.06 -32.33 8.86
N TYR A 270 -8.29 -32.53 9.37
CA TYR A 270 -8.73 -33.70 10.14
C TYR A 270 -10.13 -34.19 9.70
N TYR A 271 -10.44 -35.49 9.85
CA TYR A 271 -11.72 -36.13 9.50
C TYR A 271 -12.17 -37.17 10.56
N LYS A 272 -13.47 -37.53 10.62
CA LYS A 272 -14.08 -38.56 11.49
C LYS A 272 -15.22 -39.33 10.78
N THR A 273 -15.53 -40.56 11.22
CA THR A 273 -16.59 -41.44 10.65
C THR A 273 -17.46 -42.09 11.74
N GLU A 274 -18.63 -42.62 11.37
CA GLU A 274 -19.77 -42.99 12.25
C GLU A 274 -19.71 -44.36 12.97
N ASN A 275 -18.67 -45.18 12.82
CA ASN A 275 -18.68 -46.56 13.32
C ASN A 275 -17.76 -46.81 14.52
N GLY A 276 -18.07 -46.21 15.67
CA GLY A 276 -17.67 -46.61 17.05
C GLY A 276 -16.18 -46.78 17.42
N THR A 277 -15.27 -46.80 16.45
CA THR A 277 -13.83 -47.01 16.59
C THR A 277 -13.14 -45.95 15.74
N ASP A 278 -12.43 -45.03 16.38
CA ASP A 278 -11.80 -43.88 15.72
C ASP A 278 -10.59 -44.36 14.88
N TYR A 279 -10.76 -44.45 13.55
CA TYR A 279 -9.67 -44.58 12.57
C TYR A 279 -9.60 -43.33 11.69
N ARG A 280 -8.40 -42.96 11.20
CA ARG A 280 -8.21 -41.83 10.29
C ARG A 280 -7.12 -42.11 9.25
N THR A 281 -7.22 -41.43 8.11
CA THR A 281 -6.08 -41.27 7.20
C THR A 281 -5.47 -39.89 7.46
N LEU A 282 -4.23 -39.86 7.94
CA LEU A 282 -3.50 -38.62 8.12
C LEU A 282 -2.89 -38.21 6.78
N VAL A 283 -3.18 -36.99 6.35
CA VAL A 283 -2.67 -36.43 5.10
C VAL A 283 -1.89 -35.17 5.41
N LYS A 284 -0.57 -35.22 5.21
CA LYS A 284 0.29 -34.05 5.28
C LYS A 284 0.51 -33.51 3.87
N ALA A 285 -0.15 -32.39 3.61
CA ALA A 285 -0.13 -31.73 2.31
C ALA A 285 0.90 -30.59 2.28
N TYR A 286 1.79 -30.62 1.30
CA TYR A 286 2.58 -29.47 0.89
C TYR A 286 1.87 -28.84 -0.30
N ALA A 287 1.58 -27.55 -0.17
CA ALA A 287 0.80 -26.82 -1.16
C ALA A 287 1.42 -25.46 -1.47
N ILE A 288 1.08 -24.95 -2.64
CA ILE A 288 1.25 -23.55 -2.99
C ILE A 288 -0.09 -22.87 -2.68
N ARG A 289 -0.07 -21.91 -1.76
CA ARG A 289 -1.24 -21.08 -1.47
C ARG A 289 -1.23 -19.88 -2.41
N PHE A 290 -2.35 -19.56 -3.04
CA PHE A 290 -2.54 -18.40 -3.89
C PHE A 290 -3.48 -17.44 -3.20
N ASP A 291 -3.03 -16.19 -3.04
CA ASP A 291 -3.80 -15.11 -2.45
C ASP A 291 -4.04 -14.04 -3.52
N VAL A 292 -5.27 -13.91 -4.00
CA VAL A 292 -5.67 -12.88 -4.94
C VAL A 292 -6.00 -11.61 -4.17
N LEU A 293 -5.13 -10.62 -4.30
CA LEU A 293 -5.18 -9.34 -3.60
C LEU A 293 -5.66 -8.27 -4.57
N VAL A 294 -6.74 -7.58 -4.26
CA VAL A 294 -7.29 -6.54 -5.15
C VAL A 294 -7.13 -5.19 -4.47
N ASN A 295 -6.48 -4.28 -5.16
CA ASN A 295 -6.27 -2.90 -4.72
C ASN A 295 -6.74 -1.96 -5.82
N GLY A 296 -7.19 -0.77 -5.45
CA GLY A 296 -7.50 0.24 -6.46
C GLY A 296 -7.69 1.63 -5.89
N ASN A 297 -7.60 2.59 -6.79
CA ASN A 297 -7.82 4.01 -6.54
C ASN A 297 -8.46 4.58 -7.80
N ALA A 298 -9.64 5.16 -7.65
CA ALA A 298 -10.31 5.89 -8.72
C ALA A 298 -10.25 7.40 -8.46
N GLY A 299 -9.95 8.18 -9.49
CA GLY A 299 -10.07 9.64 -9.47
C GLY A 299 -11.15 10.12 -10.42
N LYS A 300 -11.97 11.08 -10.00
CA LYS A 300 -12.93 11.77 -10.87
C LYS A 300 -12.96 13.26 -10.56
N PHE A 301 -13.06 14.10 -11.58
CA PHE A 301 -13.15 15.54 -11.47
C PHE A 301 -14.28 15.94 -10.51
N ASN A 302 -13.97 16.90 -9.65
CA ASN A 302 -14.96 17.52 -8.77
C ASN A 302 -14.63 19.01 -8.57
N MET A 303 -15.67 19.85 -8.57
CA MET A 303 -15.52 21.29 -8.44
C MET A 303 -14.99 21.71 -7.06
N ILE A 304 -15.35 20.99 -5.99
CA ILE A 304 -14.98 21.35 -4.60
C ILE A 304 -13.45 21.32 -4.40
N PRO A 305 -12.73 20.21 -4.61
CA PRO A 305 -11.27 20.18 -4.45
C PRO A 305 -10.57 21.09 -5.48
N THR A 306 -11.15 21.27 -6.66
CA THR A 306 -10.63 22.22 -7.66
C THR A 306 -10.62 23.64 -7.13
N LEU A 307 -11.74 24.11 -6.55
CA LEU A 307 -11.85 25.45 -5.97
C LEU A 307 -10.92 25.63 -4.76
N ILE A 308 -10.85 24.64 -3.86
CA ILE A 308 -9.97 24.69 -2.69
C ILE A 308 -8.50 24.84 -3.13
N ASN A 309 -8.07 24.02 -4.09
CA ASN A 309 -6.69 24.08 -4.60
C ASN A 309 -6.42 25.36 -5.42
N MET A 310 -7.43 25.91 -6.09
CA MET A 310 -7.31 27.21 -6.78
C MET A 310 -7.14 28.36 -5.79
N VAL A 311 -7.92 28.37 -4.69
CA VAL A 311 -7.75 29.34 -3.59
C VAL A 311 -6.36 29.20 -2.98
N ALA A 312 -5.91 27.97 -2.68
CA ALA A 312 -4.57 27.71 -2.15
C ALA A 312 -3.47 28.20 -3.10
N ALA A 313 -3.65 28.03 -4.42
CA ALA A 313 -2.72 28.55 -5.42
C ALA A 313 -2.65 30.09 -5.37
N PHE A 314 -3.80 30.79 -5.37
CA PHE A 314 -3.83 32.25 -5.32
C PHE A 314 -3.24 32.83 -4.03
N THR A 315 -3.53 32.22 -2.87
CA THR A 315 -2.93 32.65 -1.61
C THR A 315 -1.42 32.42 -1.59
N SER A 316 -0.95 31.33 -2.22
CA SER A 316 0.49 31.00 -2.27
C SER A 316 1.30 31.94 -3.15
N VAL A 317 0.69 32.55 -4.18
CA VAL A 317 1.34 33.60 -4.98
C VAL A 317 1.75 34.80 -4.10
N GLY A 318 1.03 35.04 -3.01
CA GLY A 318 1.36 36.06 -2.02
C GLY A 318 2.71 35.84 -1.32
N VAL A 319 3.21 34.61 -1.21
CA VAL A 319 4.53 34.33 -0.60
C VAL A 319 5.66 34.99 -1.41
N GLY A 320 5.48 35.15 -2.72
CA GLY A 320 6.44 35.84 -3.58
C GLY A 320 6.64 37.31 -3.20
N THR A 321 5.65 37.97 -2.60
CA THR A 321 5.77 39.39 -2.21
C THR A 321 6.70 39.58 -1.02
N VAL A 322 6.72 38.64 -0.07
CA VAL A 322 7.64 38.64 1.08
C VAL A 322 9.09 38.55 0.60
N LEU A 323 9.36 37.63 -0.35
CA LEU A 323 10.69 37.49 -0.94
C LEU A 323 11.09 38.77 -1.71
N CYS A 324 10.17 39.33 -2.49
CA CYS A 324 10.43 40.58 -3.21
C CYS A 324 10.65 41.77 -2.28
N ASP A 325 9.96 41.82 -1.14
CA ASP A 325 10.13 42.84 -0.11
C ASP A 325 11.53 42.77 0.52
N ILE A 326 12.01 41.57 0.85
CA ILE A 326 13.37 41.38 1.38
C ILE A 326 14.40 41.86 0.36
N ILE A 327 14.22 41.52 -0.93
CA ILE A 327 15.11 41.93 -2.02
C ILE A 327 15.07 43.46 -2.18
N LEU A 328 13.87 44.05 -2.22
CA LEU A 328 13.66 45.48 -2.43
C LEU A 328 14.27 46.33 -1.31
N LEU A 329 14.07 45.94 -0.06
CA LEU A 329 14.44 46.74 1.11
C LEU A 329 15.90 46.57 1.53
N ASN A 330 16.59 45.50 1.12
CA ASN A 330 17.96 45.23 1.57
C ASN A 330 19.01 45.24 0.44
N PHE A 331 18.65 44.89 -0.80
CA PHE A 331 19.64 44.59 -1.84
C PHE A 331 19.69 45.60 -3.00
N LEU A 332 18.73 46.55 -3.11
CA LEU A 332 18.79 47.59 -4.15
C LEU A 332 19.56 48.84 -3.72
N LYS A 333 20.36 49.38 -4.64
CA LYS A 333 20.98 50.72 -4.56
C LYS A 333 19.86 51.78 -4.58
N GLY A 334 19.31 52.10 -3.41
CA GLY A 334 18.09 52.90 -3.24
C GLY A 334 17.14 52.39 -2.14
N ALA A 335 17.51 51.31 -1.44
CA ALA A 335 16.78 50.71 -0.33
C ALA A 335 16.24 51.74 0.69
N GLU A 336 17.05 52.70 1.12
CA GLU A 336 16.65 53.73 2.10
C GLU A 336 15.47 54.60 1.62
N GLN A 337 15.41 54.92 0.33
CA GLN A 337 14.28 55.65 -0.24
C GLN A 337 13.00 54.81 -0.27
N TYR A 338 13.12 53.49 -0.45
CA TYR A 338 11.98 52.58 -0.41
C TYR A 338 11.49 52.35 1.03
N LYS A 339 12.41 52.24 2.00
CA LYS A 339 12.08 52.17 3.43
C LYS A 339 11.31 53.40 3.89
N ALA A 340 11.81 54.60 3.57
CA ALA A 340 11.15 55.86 3.94
C ALA A 340 9.76 56.05 3.30
N LYS A 341 9.48 55.39 2.16
CA LYS A 341 8.15 55.41 1.52
C LYS A 341 7.21 54.31 2.03
N LYS A 342 7.76 53.23 2.59
CA LYS A 342 6.99 52.07 3.06
C LYS A 342 6.66 52.15 4.55
N PHE A 343 7.58 52.66 5.36
CA PHE A 343 7.45 52.73 6.81
C PHE A 343 7.24 54.18 7.25
N GLU A 344 6.27 54.38 8.14
CA GLU A 344 6.05 55.64 8.85
C GLU A 344 6.41 55.37 10.31
N GLU A 345 7.50 55.99 10.78
CA GLU A 345 7.94 55.85 12.17
C GLU A 345 7.04 56.68 13.08
N VAL A 346 6.33 56.02 13.99
CA VAL A 346 5.53 56.68 15.02
C VAL A 346 6.26 56.54 16.34
N SER A 347 6.47 57.65 17.04
CA SER A 347 6.99 57.64 18.40
C SER A 347 5.84 57.86 19.38
N ASP A 348 5.66 56.93 20.31
CA ASP A 348 4.72 57.05 21.43
C ASP A 348 5.26 58.06 22.45
N SER A 349 5.35 59.32 22.04
CA SER A 349 5.45 60.42 22.98
C SER A 349 4.04 60.68 23.52
N PRO A 350 3.84 60.73 24.86
CA PRO A 350 2.54 61.08 25.41
C PRO A 350 2.23 62.50 24.92
N MET A 351 1.22 62.63 24.06
CA MET A 351 0.75 63.92 23.57
C MET A 351 0.24 64.72 24.76
N GLU A 352 1.07 65.64 25.27
CA GLU A 352 0.54 66.80 25.97
C GLU A 352 -0.38 67.54 25.00
N SER A 353 -1.64 67.65 25.40
CA SER A 353 -2.69 68.35 24.70
C SER A 353 -2.27 69.79 24.39
N ARG A 354 -1.85 70.06 23.15
CA ARG A 354 -1.87 71.41 22.58
C ARG A 354 -2.98 71.49 21.54
N SER A 355 -4.04 72.13 21.99
CA SER A 355 -5.16 72.67 21.23
C SER A 355 -4.72 73.38 19.95
N ASN A 356 -5.47 73.11 18.87
CA ASN A 356 -5.64 73.92 17.66
C ASN A 356 -4.39 74.55 17.05
N ASP A 357 -3.88 73.95 15.98
CA ASP A 357 -3.84 74.72 14.73
C ASP A 357 -3.68 73.85 13.48
N PHE A 358 -4.26 74.40 12.42
CA PHE A 358 -4.44 73.88 11.07
C PHE A 358 -3.27 73.09 10.47
N TYR A 359 -3.61 71.98 9.82
CA TYR A 359 -2.77 71.29 8.84
C TYR A 359 -2.27 72.27 7.77
N ARG A 360 -0.96 72.55 7.77
CA ARG A 360 -0.25 73.11 6.62
C ARG A 360 0.98 72.27 6.31
N SER A 361 0.87 71.50 5.24
CA SER A 361 1.98 70.81 4.59
C SER A 361 3.01 71.81 4.06
N GLN A 362 4.24 71.75 4.56
CA GLN A 362 5.39 72.31 3.86
C GLN A 362 6.56 71.34 3.87
N LEU A 363 6.91 70.89 2.66
CA LEU A 363 8.25 70.44 2.31
C LEU A 363 9.28 71.47 2.82
N SER A 364 10.31 70.98 3.50
CA SER A 364 11.57 71.70 3.66
C SER A 364 12.71 70.70 3.82
N LEU A 365 13.40 70.43 2.71
CA LEU A 365 14.76 69.92 2.68
C LEU A 365 15.63 70.71 3.67
N ARG A 366 16.27 70.03 4.62
CA ARG A 366 17.43 70.56 5.31
C ARG A 366 18.50 69.49 5.43
N HIS A 367 19.42 69.54 4.48
CA HIS A 367 20.73 68.93 4.57
C HIS A 367 21.49 69.65 5.69
N ASN A 368 21.90 68.93 6.73
CA ASN A 368 22.96 69.35 7.63
C ASN A 368 23.80 68.13 7.96
N GLU A 369 24.99 68.08 7.36
CA GLU A 369 26.11 67.26 7.82
C GLU A 369 26.47 67.69 9.24
N THR A 370 26.53 66.75 10.18
CA THR A 370 27.72 66.49 11.02
C THR A 370 27.48 65.39 12.05
N LEU A 371 28.57 64.65 12.30
CA LEU A 371 28.84 63.69 13.35
C LEU A 371 28.36 62.24 13.16
N MET A 372 29.26 61.44 12.59
CA MET A 372 29.40 60.02 12.89
C MET A 372 29.32 59.77 14.41
N ARG A 373 28.50 58.81 14.82
CA ARG A 373 28.79 58.00 16.00
C ARG A 373 28.47 56.54 15.70
N SER A 374 29.55 55.77 15.57
CA SER A 374 29.55 54.32 15.67
C SER A 374 29.04 53.91 17.05
N SER A 375 28.09 52.97 17.08
CA SER A 375 27.94 52.05 18.20
C SER A 375 27.50 50.70 17.65
N ASP A 376 28.47 49.81 17.74
CA ASP A 376 28.54 48.42 17.40
C ASP A 376 27.62 47.56 18.29
N SER A 377 27.21 46.43 17.72
CA SER A 377 26.90 45.15 18.39
C SER A 377 25.83 45.08 19.50
N GLY A 378 24.75 44.37 19.18
CA GLY A 378 23.80 43.81 20.14
C GLY A 378 23.21 42.51 19.64
N ALA A 379 24.01 41.44 19.65
CA ALA A 379 23.53 40.07 19.46
C ALA A 379 22.74 39.62 20.70
N PHE A 380 21.56 39.04 20.49
CA PHE A 380 20.91 38.18 21.48
C PHE A 380 20.56 36.84 20.80
N SER A 381 21.38 35.84 21.09
CA SER A 381 21.08 34.43 20.86
C SER A 381 20.29 33.91 22.06
N ILE A 382 19.17 33.24 21.81
CA ILE A 382 18.41 32.47 22.81
C ILE A 382 18.69 30.99 22.52
N GLU A 383 19.36 30.31 23.45
CA GLU A 383 19.39 28.84 23.50
C GLU A 383 19.18 28.34 24.95
N HIS A 384 18.24 27.40 25.03
CA HIS A 384 18.05 26.33 26.01
C HIS A 384 17.97 26.62 27.52
N TYR A 385 16.78 26.33 28.06
CA TYR A 385 16.65 25.72 29.40
C TYR A 385 16.12 24.30 29.29
N SER A 386 16.62 23.49 30.22
CA SER A 386 16.36 22.07 30.50
C SER A 386 14.92 21.79 30.89
#